data_AF-A0A661DUW8-F1
#
_entry.id   AF-A0A661DUW8-F1
#
_cell.length_a   1.000
_cell.length_b   1.000
_cell.length_c   1.000
_cell.angle_alpha   90.00
_cell.angle_beta   90.00
_cell.angle_gamma   90.00
#
_symmetry.space_group_name_H-M   'P 1'
#
loop_
_entity.id
_entity.type
_entity.pdbx_description
1 polymer ?
#
loop_
_entity_poly.entity_id
_entity_poly.type
_entity_poly.pdbx_seq_one_letter_code
_entity_poly.pdbx_strand_id
1 'polypeptide(L)'
;MSYTANNIQIQQEARHPWEAAIALGEKYRVSPDGWLLRALEAAQLAGVPFSYIEDKYLKKLPLPKNPTVDLISRDIQKEKT
;
A
#
# COMPACT_ATOMS: atom_id res chain seq x y z
N MET A 1 -10.61 30.40 13.39
CA MET A 1 -11.07 29.07 12.95
C MET A 1 -10.90 28.13 14.14
N SER A 2 -12.00 27.69 14.77
CA SER A 2 -11.93 26.78 15.93
C SER A 2 -11.84 25.34 15.46
N TYR A 3 -10.72 24.69 15.74
CA TYR A 3 -10.54 23.25 15.53
C TYR A 3 -11.18 22.53 16.71
N THR A 4 -12.39 22.00 16.53
CA THR A 4 -13.12 21.24 17.56
C THR A 4 -13.21 19.77 17.16
N ALA A 5 -13.31 18.87 18.16
CA ALA A 5 -13.38 17.42 17.94
C ALA A 5 -14.53 17.00 17.00
N ASN A 6 -15.58 17.81 16.89
CA ASN A 6 -16.71 17.60 15.98
C ASN A 6 -16.35 17.77 14.49
N ASN A 7 -15.19 18.35 14.18
CA ASN A 7 -14.69 18.50 12.81
C ASN A 7 -13.81 17.31 12.39
N ILE A 8 -13.57 16.35 13.28
CA ILE A 8 -12.83 15.13 12.98
C ILE A 8 -13.79 14.17 12.27
N GLN A 9 -13.71 14.10 10.95
CA GLN A 9 -14.34 13.04 10.19
C GLN A 9 -13.49 11.78 10.29
N ILE A 10 -14.02 10.73 10.92
CA ILE A 10 -13.43 9.39 10.83
C ILE A 10 -13.68 8.91 9.41
N GLN A 11 -12.64 8.88 8.57
CA GLN A 11 -12.73 8.26 7.25
C GLN A 11 -13.07 6.79 7.43
N GLN A 12 -14.25 6.39 6.94
CA GLN A 12 -14.61 4.98 6.85
C GLN A 12 -13.66 4.29 5.87
N GLU A 13 -12.91 3.31 6.38
CA GLU A 13 -12.12 2.34 5.61
C GLU A 13 -11.06 2.92 4.66
N ALA A 14 -10.31 3.93 5.09
CA ALA A 14 -8.96 4.07 4.55
C ALA A 14 -8.15 2.86 5.04
N ARG A 15 -8.20 1.72 4.33
CA ARG A 15 -7.29 0.60 4.59
C ARG A 15 -5.88 1.16 4.50
N HIS A 16 -5.24 1.35 5.64
CA HIS A 16 -3.93 1.96 5.65
C HIS A 16 -2.92 0.94 5.08
N PRO A 17 -1.91 1.36 4.28
CA PRO A 17 -0.91 0.46 3.73
C PRO A 17 -0.22 -0.39 4.80
N TRP A 18 -0.06 0.15 6.02
CA TRP A 18 0.53 -0.57 7.15
C TRP A 18 -0.35 -1.73 7.64
N GLU A 19 -1.65 -1.52 7.82
CA GLU A 19 -2.60 -2.57 8.22
C GLU A 19 -2.66 -3.67 7.16
N ALA A 20 -2.73 -3.25 5.90
CA ALA A 20 -2.74 -4.16 4.77
C ALA A 20 -1.43 -4.95 4.65
N ALA A 21 -0.28 -4.33 4.93
CA ALA A 21 1.03 -5.00 4.92
C ALA A 21 1.11 -6.06 6.02
N ILE A 22 0.65 -5.76 7.24
CA ILE A 22 0.61 -6.72 8.35
C ILE A 22 -0.29 -7.90 8.00
N ALA A 23 -1.53 -7.63 7.58
CA ALA A 23 -2.50 -8.68 7.24
C ALA A 23 -2.01 -9.59 6.11
N LEU A 24 -1.41 -9.01 5.07
CA LEU A 24 -0.82 -9.79 3.97
C LEU A 24 0.45 -10.53 4.41
N GLY A 25 1.27 -9.93 5.26
CA GLY A 25 2.47 -10.56 5.80
C GLY A 25 2.15 -11.82 6.61
N GLU A 26 1.15 -11.74 7.49
CA GLU A 26 0.65 -12.88 8.25
C GLU A 26 0.07 -13.97 7.32
N LYS A 27 -0.79 -13.56 6.38
CA LYS A 27 -1.47 -14.49 5.46
C LYS A 27 -0.51 -15.28 4.58
N TYR A 28 0.52 -14.62 4.05
CA TYR A 28 1.46 -15.24 3.12
C TYR A 28 2.78 -15.68 3.78
N ARG A 29 2.89 -15.52 5.12
CA ARG A 29 4.12 -15.76 5.89
C ARG A 29 5.33 -15.03 5.28
N VAL A 30 5.07 -13.81 4.81
CA VAL A 30 6.11 -12.92 4.31
C VAL A 30 6.29 -11.83 5.35
N SER A 31 7.54 -11.47 5.62
CA SER A 31 7.78 -10.39 6.56
C SER A 31 7.15 -9.11 5.98
N PRO A 32 6.33 -8.37 6.77
CA PRO A 32 5.64 -7.15 6.31
C PRO A 32 6.60 -5.98 6.04
N ASP A 33 7.90 -6.27 6.04
CA ASP A 33 9.05 -5.40 5.80
C ASP A 33 8.86 -4.45 4.63
N GLY A 34 9.71 -3.43 4.65
CA GLY A 34 9.56 -2.23 3.82
C GLY A 34 9.26 -2.44 2.34
N TRP A 35 9.52 -3.57 1.70
CA TRP A 35 9.09 -3.77 0.30
C TRP A 35 7.56 -3.88 0.15
N LEU A 36 6.86 -4.64 1.01
CA LEU A 36 5.41 -4.85 0.90
C LEU A 36 4.66 -3.58 1.28
N LEU A 37 5.10 -2.93 2.36
CA LEU A 37 4.60 -1.62 2.75
C LEU A 37 4.79 -0.58 1.63
N ARG A 38 5.99 -0.47 1.06
CA ARG A 38 6.27 0.44 -0.07
C ARG A 38 5.39 0.14 -1.28
N ALA A 39 5.18 -1.13 -1.59
CA ALA A 39 4.34 -1.55 -2.71
C ALA A 39 2.87 -1.17 -2.50
N LEU A 40 2.37 -1.28 -1.26
CA LEU A 40 1.01 -0.87 -0.90
C LEU A 40 0.86 0.66 -0.86
N GLU A 41 1.87 1.38 -0.36
CA GLU A 41 1.95 2.85 -0.43
C GLU A 41 1.92 3.33 -1.89
N ALA A 42 2.73 2.71 -2.76
CA ALA A 42 2.76 3.02 -4.18
C ALA A 42 1.43 2.70 -4.88
N ALA A 43 0.77 1.59 -4.50
CA ALA A 43 -0.56 1.25 -5.01
C ALA A 43 -1.59 2.30 -4.59
N GLN A 44 -1.57 2.74 -3.33
CA GLN A 44 -2.47 3.79 -2.85
C GLN A 44 -2.29 5.09 -3.63
N LEU A 45 -1.04 5.54 -3.81
CA LEU A 45 -0.72 6.77 -4.54
C LEU A 45 -1.05 6.67 -6.03
N ALA A 46 -0.92 5.48 -6.63
CA ALA A 46 -1.30 5.23 -8.02
C ALA A 46 -2.82 5.05 -8.24
N GLY A 47 -3.64 5.04 -7.18
CA GLY A 47 -5.07 4.73 -7.27
C GLY A 47 -5.36 3.27 -7.64
N VAL A 48 -4.43 2.36 -7.36
CA VAL A 48 -4.52 0.94 -7.68
C VAL A 48 -4.97 0.18 -6.42
N PRO A 49 -5.93 -0.77 -6.53
CA PRO A 49 -6.40 -1.52 -5.37
C PRO A 49 -5.28 -2.39 -4.78
N PHE A 50 -5.24 -2.54 -3.45
CA PHE A 50 -4.24 -3.39 -2.77
C PHE A 50 -4.29 -4.86 -3.20
N SER A 51 -5.44 -5.34 -3.70
CA SER A 51 -5.56 -6.67 -4.28
C SER A 51 -4.62 -6.88 -5.47
N TYR A 52 -4.28 -5.83 -6.22
CA TYR A 52 -3.27 -5.91 -7.28
C TYR A 52 -1.91 -6.34 -6.74
N ILE A 53 -1.49 -5.82 -5.57
CA ILE A 53 -0.22 -6.19 -4.95
C ILE A 53 -0.25 -7.66 -4.52
N GLU A 54 -1.34 -8.08 -3.89
CA GLU A 54 -1.54 -9.47 -3.50
C GLU A 54 -1.52 -10.41 -4.71
N ASP A 55 -2.33 -10.12 -5.73
CA ASP A 55 -2.49 -10.96 -6.91
C ASP A 55 -1.21 -11.04 -7.75
N LYS A 56 -0.53 -9.91 -7.95
CA LYS A 56 0.66 -9.83 -8.80
C LYS A 56 1.91 -10.38 -8.11
N TYR A 57 2.16 -10.03 -6.85
CA TYR A 57 3.45 -10.29 -6.20
C TYR A 57 3.39 -11.46 -5.21
N LEU A 58 2.26 -11.67 -4.52
CA LEU A 58 2.11 -12.76 -3.55
C LEU A 58 1.56 -14.03 -4.22
N LYS A 59 0.47 -13.92 -4.99
CA LYS A 59 -0.12 -15.04 -5.75
C LYS A 59 0.58 -15.32 -7.09
N LYS A 60 1.40 -14.39 -7.58
CA LYS A 60 2.15 -14.49 -8.84
C LYS A 60 1.26 -14.72 -10.07
N LEU A 61 0.07 -14.13 -10.10
CA LEU A 61 -0.82 -14.19 -11.25
C LEU A 61 -0.19 -13.47 -12.47
N PRO A 62 -0.55 -13.89 -13.71
CA PRO A 62 -0.02 -13.29 -14.95
C PRO A 62 -0.69 -11.93 -15.25
N LEU A 63 -0.72 -11.03 -14.27
CA LEU A 63 -1.23 -9.67 -14.43
C LEU A 63 -0.19 -8.77 -15.10
N PRO A 64 -0.57 -7.80 -15.94
CA PRO A 64 0.36 -6.81 -16.46
C PRO A 64 0.96 -5.98 -15.32
N LYS A 65 2.20 -5.53 -15.49
CA LYS A 65 2.81 -4.58 -14.54
C LYS A 65 2.17 -3.21 -14.70
N ASN A 66 1.90 -2.54 -13.59
CA ASN A 66 1.46 -1.15 -13.59
C ASN A 66 2.69 -0.23 -13.51
N PRO A 67 3.03 0.52 -14.58
CA PRO A 67 4.22 1.35 -14.63
C PRO A 67 4.18 2.50 -13.61
N THR A 68 2.99 3.00 -13.26
CA THR A 68 2.82 4.05 -12.25
C THR A 68 3.20 3.54 -10.86
N VAL A 69 2.75 2.33 -10.50
CA VAL A 69 3.11 1.69 -9.23
C VAL A 69 4.62 1.44 -9.16
N ASP A 70 5.22 0.96 -10.24
CA ASP A 70 6.66 0.70 -10.31
C ASP A 70 7.49 1.99 -10.19
N LEU A 71 7.05 3.08 -10.83
CA LEU A 71 7.70 4.40 -10.73
C LEU A 71 7.64 4.94 -9.30
N ILE A 72 6.46 4.97 -8.70
CA ILE A 72 6.28 5.48 -7.33
C ILE A 72 7.06 4.62 -6.33
N SER A 73 7.05 3.30 -6.48
CA SER A 73 7.83 2.39 -5.61
C SER A 73 9.33 2.70 -5.65
N ARG A 74 9.86 3.07 -6.82
CA ARG A 74 11.26 3.49 -6.98
C ARG A 74 11.54 4.85 -6.34
N ASP A 75 10.61 5.79 -6.45
CA ASP A 75 10.80 7.12 -5.87
C ASP A 75 10.75 7.08 -4.34
N ILE A 76 9.83 6.30 -3.75
CA ILE A 76 9.80 6.05 -2.29
C ILE A 76 11.13 5.42 -1.81
N GLN A 77 11.78 4.60 -2.65
CA GLN A 77 13.07 4.00 -2.31
C GLN A 77 14.22 5.02 -2.29
N LYS A 78 14.19 6.02 -3.18
CA LYS A 78 15.22 7.08 -3.22
C LYS A 78 15.11 8.04 -2.03
N GLU A 79 13.91 8.34 -1.55
CA GLU A 79 13.71 9.25 -0.41
C GLU A 79 14.19 8.68 0.93
N LYS A 80 14.36 7.37 1.05
CA LYS A 80 14.80 6.68 2.27
C LYS A 80 16.30 6.34 2.29
N THR A 81 17.07 6.77 1.28
CA THR A 81 18.52 6.52 1.15
C THR A 81 19.28 7.82 1.34
#